data_AF-A0A966KA02-F1
#
_entry.id   AF-A0A966KA02-F1
#
_cell.length_a   1.000
_cell.length_b   1.000
_cell.length_c   1.000
_cell.angle_alpha   90.00
_cell.angle_beta   90.00
_cell.angle_gamma   90.00
#
_symmetry.space_group_name_H-M   'P 1'
#
loop_
_entity.id
_entity.type
_entity.pdbx_description
1 polymer ?
#
loop_
_entity_poly.entity_id
_entity_poly.type
_entity_poly.pdbx_seq_one_letter_code
_entity_poly.pdbx_strand_id
1 'polypeptide(L)'
;MKKRSKYRPRKVFSDPVAWVINGFKPMSESGEAISLKIKNHSALTDVTQGLGDRHKVDILIAAMNMAEALHIVNPALGKEYAPEIKAAQDAIYNMAKRGVQKGSFLFTGPEMQAMNTGMEVHDAQLDVCTIAELESAIKYVYEAIKHRRARPIVEVAA
;
A
#
# COMPACT_ATOMS: atom_id res chain seq x y z
N MET A 1 -13.53 46.54 -11.01
CA MET A 1 -14.22 45.36 -10.42
C MET A 1 -13.15 44.43 -9.85
N LYS A 2 -13.06 44.23 -8.52
CA LYS A 2 -12.00 43.38 -7.93
C LYS A 2 -12.25 41.91 -8.28
N LYS A 3 -11.22 41.25 -8.81
CA LYS A 3 -11.25 39.83 -9.19
C LYS A 3 -11.57 38.98 -7.95
N ARG A 4 -12.62 38.15 -8.00
CA ARG A 4 -12.96 37.20 -6.92
C ARG A 4 -11.79 36.24 -6.72
N SER A 5 -11.40 35.99 -5.46
CA SER A 5 -10.34 35.04 -5.15
C SER A 5 -10.75 33.63 -5.59
N LYS A 6 -9.79 32.84 -6.08
CA LYS A 6 -10.00 31.45 -6.53
C LYS A 6 -10.32 30.49 -5.37
N TYR A 7 -10.39 30.98 -4.14
CA TYR A 7 -10.54 30.15 -2.95
C TYR A 7 -11.88 29.40 -2.97
N ARG A 8 -11.80 28.07 -2.90
CA ARG A 8 -12.96 27.22 -2.63
C ARG A 8 -12.88 26.82 -1.17
N PRO A 9 -13.89 27.15 -0.34
CA PRO A 9 -13.95 26.71 1.05
C PRO A 9 -13.75 25.20 1.15
N ARG A 10 -13.00 24.76 2.15
CA ARG A 10 -12.84 23.33 2.42
C ARG A 10 -14.21 22.75 2.77
N LYS A 11 -14.51 21.56 2.24
CA LYS A 11 -15.75 20.85 2.59
C LYS A 11 -15.77 20.60 4.09
N VAL A 12 -16.85 21.01 4.75
CA VAL A 12 -17.14 20.66 6.14
C VAL A 12 -17.95 19.37 6.09
N PHE A 13 -17.63 18.41 6.96
CA PHE A 13 -18.43 17.20 7.10
C PHE A 13 -19.83 17.59 7.60
N SER A 14 -20.86 17.08 6.93
CA SER A 14 -22.25 17.30 7.35
C SER A 14 -22.55 16.64 8.70
N ASP A 15 -21.90 15.52 9.00
CA ASP A 15 -21.97 14.83 10.29
C ASP A 15 -20.58 14.29 10.70
N PRO A 16 -19.86 15.00 11.58
CA PRO A 16 -18.54 14.56 12.03
C PRO A 16 -18.61 13.38 13.02
N VAL A 17 -19.70 13.22 13.77
CA VAL A 17 -19.82 12.16 14.78
C VAL A 17 -20.01 10.80 14.11
N ALA A 18 -20.88 10.73 13.09
CA ALA A 18 -21.05 9.52 12.31
C ALA A 18 -19.75 9.08 11.61
N TRP A 19 -18.94 10.04 11.13
CA TRP A 19 -17.63 9.74 10.53
C TRP A 19 -16.68 9.10 11.55
N VAL A 20 -16.59 9.66 12.76
CA VAL A 20 -15.75 9.10 13.84
C VAL A 20 -16.22 7.70 14.23
N ILE A 21 -17.53 7.48 14.40
CA ILE A 21 -18.09 6.17 14.76
C ILE A 21 -17.79 5.13 13.67
N ASN A 22 -17.93 5.49 12.39
CA ASN A 22 -17.59 4.60 11.30
C ASN A 22 -16.08 4.30 11.25
N GLY A 23 -15.24 5.25 11.64
CA GLY A 23 -13.79 5.07 11.71
C GLY A 23 -13.36 3.96 12.68
N PHE A 24 -14.11 3.72 13.76
CA PHE A 24 -13.82 2.65 14.73
C PHE A 24 -14.28 1.26 14.28
N LYS A 25 -15.01 1.14 13.17
CA LYS A 25 -15.44 -0.17 12.67
C LYS A 25 -14.23 -0.97 12.19
N PRO A 26 -14.21 -2.30 12.41
CA PRO A 26 -13.21 -3.17 11.84
C PRO A 26 -13.24 -3.09 10.30
N MET A 27 -12.06 -3.04 9.68
CA MET A 27 -11.96 -3.02 8.22
C MET A 27 -12.44 -4.33 7.59
N SER A 28 -12.33 -5.45 8.32
CA SER A 28 -12.80 -6.78 7.90
C SER A 28 -14.30 -6.85 7.60
N GLU A 29 -15.13 -6.00 8.21
CA GLU A 29 -16.56 -5.93 7.93
C GLU A 29 -16.88 -5.18 6.63
N SER A 30 -15.90 -4.45 6.08
CA SER A 30 -16.07 -3.71 4.83
C SER A 30 -15.85 -4.62 3.61
N GLY A 31 -16.75 -4.54 2.62
CA GLY A 31 -16.56 -5.24 1.35
C GLY A 31 -15.31 -4.78 0.57
N GLU A 32 -14.79 -3.59 0.89
CA GLU A 32 -13.58 -3.04 0.28
C GLU A 32 -12.32 -3.83 0.68
N ALA A 33 -12.25 -4.33 1.93
CA ALA A 33 -11.14 -5.16 2.39
C ALA A 33 -11.00 -6.43 1.56
N ILE A 34 -12.13 -7.11 1.31
CA ILE A 34 -12.18 -8.33 0.48
C ILE A 34 -11.73 -8.02 -0.94
N SER A 35 -12.23 -6.93 -1.54
CA SER A 35 -11.81 -6.52 -2.88
C SER A 35 -10.31 -6.25 -2.97
N LEU A 36 -9.74 -5.62 -1.93
CA LEU A 36 -8.32 -5.31 -1.87
C LEU A 36 -7.47 -6.58 -1.77
N LYS A 37 -7.83 -7.52 -0.88
CA LYS A 37 -7.15 -8.82 -0.74
C LYS A 37 -7.15 -9.58 -2.07
N ILE A 38 -8.32 -9.68 -2.74
CA ILE A 38 -8.44 -10.36 -4.04
C ILE A 38 -7.53 -9.73 -5.09
N LYS A 39 -7.49 -8.40 -5.18
CA LYS A 39 -6.64 -7.70 -6.16
C LYS A 39 -5.15 -7.96 -5.92
N ASN A 40 -4.72 -7.93 -4.66
CA ASN A 40 -3.32 -8.15 -4.29
C ASN A 40 -2.88 -9.59 -4.59
N HIS A 41 -3.67 -10.58 -4.19
CA HIS A 41 -3.38 -11.99 -4.47
C HIS A 41 -3.46 -12.35 -5.95
N SER A 42 -4.42 -11.77 -6.68
CA SER A 42 -4.47 -11.90 -8.14
C SER A 42 -3.22 -11.31 -8.80
N ALA A 43 -2.78 -10.11 -8.38
CA ALA A 43 -1.56 -9.50 -8.91
C ALA A 43 -0.31 -10.33 -8.59
N LEU A 44 -0.22 -10.89 -7.39
CA LEU A 44 0.88 -11.77 -7.01
C LEU A 44 0.91 -13.02 -7.90
N THR A 45 -0.25 -13.68 -8.07
CA THR A 45 -0.40 -14.87 -8.92
C THR A 45 -0.05 -14.59 -10.38
N ASP A 46 -0.50 -13.47 -10.94
CA ASP A 46 -0.18 -13.11 -12.32
C ASP A 46 1.33 -12.91 -12.51
N VAL A 47 1.99 -12.27 -11.55
CA VAL A 47 3.45 -12.08 -11.56
C VAL A 47 4.19 -13.41 -11.41
N THR A 48 3.71 -14.34 -10.57
CA THR A 48 4.35 -15.66 -10.40
C THR A 48 4.27 -16.51 -11.67
N GLN A 49 3.17 -16.38 -12.43
CA GLN A 49 2.95 -17.09 -13.69
C GLN A 49 3.65 -16.45 -14.90
N GLY A 50 4.34 -15.31 -14.71
CA GLY A 50 5.00 -14.59 -15.79
C GLY A 50 4.08 -13.73 -16.65
N LEU A 51 2.84 -13.50 -16.22
CA LEU A 51 1.87 -12.57 -16.80
C LEU A 51 1.93 -11.20 -16.10
N GLY A 52 3.05 -10.89 -15.44
CA GLY A 52 3.24 -9.69 -14.67
C GLY A 52 3.39 -8.44 -15.55
N ASP A 53 2.47 -7.50 -15.41
CA ASP A 53 2.56 -6.17 -15.99
C ASP A 53 3.03 -5.12 -14.97
N ARG A 54 3.48 -3.96 -15.47
CA ARG A 54 3.82 -2.80 -14.60
C ARG A 54 2.70 -2.46 -13.62
N HIS A 55 1.45 -2.51 -14.07
CA HIS A 55 0.30 -2.23 -13.21
C HIS A 55 0.16 -3.22 -12.05
N LYS A 56 0.44 -4.52 -12.30
CA LYS A 56 0.41 -5.56 -11.27
C LYS A 56 1.52 -5.35 -10.25
N VAL A 57 2.70 -4.95 -10.70
CA VAL A 57 3.81 -4.58 -9.82
C VAL A 57 3.46 -3.35 -8.98
N ASP A 58 2.83 -2.32 -9.56
CA ASP A 58 2.39 -1.12 -8.82
C ASP A 58 1.36 -1.47 -7.72
N ILE A 59 0.47 -2.43 -7.97
CA ILE A 59 -0.47 -2.97 -6.95
C ILE A 59 0.29 -3.61 -5.79
N LEU A 60 1.29 -4.45 -6.07
CA LEU A 60 2.09 -5.10 -5.03
C LEU A 60 2.93 -4.10 -4.23
N ILE A 61 3.49 -3.09 -4.89
CA ILE A 61 4.20 -1.99 -4.22
C ILE A 61 3.25 -1.24 -3.28
N ALA A 62 2.03 -0.94 -3.75
CA ALA A 62 1.04 -0.27 -2.92
C ALA A 62 0.68 -1.12 -1.68
N ALA A 63 0.49 -2.43 -1.84
CA ALA A 63 0.22 -3.33 -0.72
C ALA A 63 1.34 -3.34 0.33
N MET A 64 2.60 -3.44 -0.08
CA MET A 64 3.73 -3.45 0.87
C MET A 64 4.00 -2.08 1.51
N ASN A 65 3.75 -0.99 0.80
CA ASN A 65 3.80 0.35 1.38
C ASN A 65 2.69 0.56 2.40
N MET A 66 1.51 0.00 2.16
CA MET A 66 0.39 0.01 3.11
C MET A 66 0.72 -0.79 4.36
N ALA A 67 1.32 -1.97 4.21
CA ALA A 67 1.75 -2.81 5.33
C ALA A 67 2.73 -2.06 6.26
N GLU A 68 3.69 -1.35 5.67
CA GLU A 68 4.62 -0.50 6.43
C GLU A 68 3.88 0.66 7.12
N ALA A 69 3.01 1.36 6.39
CA ALA A 69 2.28 2.49 6.93
C ALA A 69 1.35 2.11 8.09
N LEU A 70 0.72 0.92 8.05
CA LEU A 70 -0.17 0.44 9.11
C LEU A 70 0.56 0.28 10.45
N HIS A 71 1.74 -0.35 10.47
CA HIS A 71 2.49 -0.49 11.73
C HIS A 71 3.17 0.82 12.19
N ILE A 72 3.29 1.83 11.31
CA ILE A 72 3.73 3.18 11.68
C ILE A 72 2.59 3.94 12.36
N VAL A 73 1.36 3.83 11.83
CA VAL A 73 0.17 4.48 12.40
C VAL A 73 -0.17 3.87 13.75
N ASN A 74 -0.19 2.54 13.84
CA ASN A 74 -0.40 1.82 15.08
C ASN A 74 0.64 0.70 15.24
N PRO A 75 1.59 0.83 16.18
CA PRO A 75 2.60 -0.19 16.43
C PRO A 75 2.06 -1.58 16.77
N ALA A 76 0.82 -1.68 17.25
CA ALA A 76 0.18 -2.97 17.55
C ALA A 76 -0.24 -3.74 16.27
N LEU A 77 -0.27 -3.08 15.11
CA LEU A 77 -0.56 -3.70 13.82
C LEU A 77 0.71 -4.30 13.19
N GLY A 78 1.46 -5.10 13.94
CA GLY A 78 2.56 -5.90 13.39
C GLY A 78 3.91 -5.19 13.25
N LYS A 79 4.28 -4.31 14.19
CA LYS A 79 5.62 -3.69 14.22
C LYS A 79 6.74 -4.72 14.35
N GLU A 80 6.48 -5.84 15.00
CA GLU A 80 7.37 -6.98 15.10
C GLU A 80 7.73 -7.59 13.74
N TYR A 81 6.85 -7.44 12.74
CA TYR A 81 7.03 -7.94 11.38
C TYR A 81 7.65 -6.91 10.43
N ALA A 82 8.14 -5.77 10.95
CA ALA A 82 8.82 -4.76 10.15
C ALA A 82 10.01 -5.32 9.34
N PRO A 83 10.84 -6.26 9.85
CA PRO A 83 11.89 -6.90 9.06
C PRO A 83 11.36 -7.65 7.84
N GLU A 84 10.25 -8.38 7.99
CA GLU A 84 9.60 -9.19 6.95
C GLU A 84 8.97 -8.30 5.89
N ILE A 85 8.28 -7.23 6.30
CA ILE A 85 7.71 -6.23 5.39
C ILE A 85 8.83 -5.57 4.58
N LYS A 86 9.94 -5.18 5.23
CA LYS A 86 11.08 -4.60 4.54
C LYS A 86 11.73 -5.58 3.56
N ALA A 87 11.87 -6.85 3.94
CA ALA A 87 12.38 -7.89 3.05
C ALA A 87 11.48 -8.06 1.81
N ALA A 88 10.17 -8.01 1.97
CA ALA A 88 9.21 -8.04 0.86
C ALA A 88 9.35 -6.79 -0.04
N GLN A 89 9.46 -5.58 0.55
CA GLN A 89 9.71 -4.35 -0.21
C GLN A 89 11.00 -4.39 -1.01
N ASP A 90 12.10 -4.87 -0.41
CA ASP A 90 13.39 -5.03 -1.09
C ASP A 90 13.31 -6.07 -2.22
N ALA A 91 12.55 -7.16 -2.01
CA ALA A 91 12.28 -8.16 -3.05
C ALA A 91 11.54 -7.56 -4.26
N ILE A 92 10.46 -6.80 -4.04
CA ILE A 92 9.75 -6.09 -5.12
C ILE A 92 10.67 -5.09 -5.80
N TYR A 93 11.46 -4.33 -5.03
CA TYR A 93 12.33 -3.31 -5.59
C TYR A 93 13.37 -3.92 -6.55
N ASN A 94 14.05 -4.99 -6.12
CA ASN A 94 15.06 -5.66 -6.92
C ASN A 94 14.45 -6.33 -8.16
N MET A 95 13.29 -6.98 -8.00
CA MET A 95 12.53 -7.57 -9.09
C MET A 95 12.09 -6.50 -10.09
N ALA A 96 11.55 -5.38 -9.63
CA ALA A 96 11.06 -4.30 -10.48
C ALA A 96 12.21 -3.63 -11.27
N LYS A 97 13.36 -3.37 -10.62
CA LYS A 97 14.55 -2.87 -11.33
C LYS A 97 15.01 -3.80 -12.44
N ARG A 98 15.09 -5.11 -12.16
CA ARG A 98 15.40 -6.13 -13.17
C ARG A 98 14.35 -6.19 -14.27
N GLY A 99 13.07 -6.10 -13.90
CA GLY A 99 11.96 -6.22 -14.85
C GLY A 99 11.85 -5.04 -15.80
N VAL A 100 12.15 -3.82 -15.34
CA VAL A 100 12.25 -2.64 -16.21
C VAL A 100 13.37 -2.80 -17.25
N GLN A 101 14.50 -3.42 -16.90
CA GLN A 101 15.61 -3.64 -17.84
C GLN A 101 15.33 -4.77 -18.84
N LYS A 102 14.66 -5.85 -18.40
CA LYS A 102 14.45 -7.07 -19.19
C LYS A 102 13.10 -7.14 -19.89
N GLY A 103 12.15 -6.28 -19.53
CA GLY A 103 10.76 -6.34 -20.00
C GLY A 103 9.93 -7.49 -19.42
N SER A 104 10.35 -8.09 -18.31
CA SER A 104 9.66 -9.20 -17.65
C SER A 104 9.77 -9.13 -16.14
N PHE A 105 8.63 -9.20 -15.44
CA PHE A 105 8.55 -9.11 -13.99
C PHE A 105 8.36 -10.50 -13.40
N LEU A 106 9.43 -11.07 -12.82
CA LEU A 106 9.45 -12.40 -12.23
C LEU A 106 10.27 -12.38 -10.94
N PHE A 107 9.70 -12.92 -9.87
CA PHE A 107 10.43 -13.11 -8.61
C PHE A 107 11.36 -14.32 -8.71
N THR A 108 12.49 -14.25 -8.00
CA THR A 108 13.29 -15.43 -7.67
C THR A 108 12.65 -16.20 -6.51
N GLY A 109 13.07 -17.45 -6.28
CA GLY A 109 12.55 -18.27 -5.17
C GLY A 109 12.60 -17.57 -3.79
N PRO A 110 13.75 -16.99 -3.38
CA PRO A 110 13.85 -16.26 -2.12
C PRO A 110 13.00 -14.98 -2.09
N GLU A 111 12.94 -14.22 -3.19
CA GLU A 111 12.09 -13.03 -3.28
C GLU A 111 10.61 -13.39 -3.16
N MET A 112 10.19 -14.52 -3.72
CA MET A 112 8.82 -15.03 -3.60
C MET A 112 8.45 -15.38 -2.16
N GLN A 113 9.37 -16.02 -1.43
CA GLN A 113 9.15 -16.36 -0.01
C GLN A 113 8.95 -15.10 0.82
N ALA A 114 9.83 -14.10 0.65
CA ALA A 114 9.69 -12.81 1.33
C ALA A 114 8.35 -12.13 1.00
N MET A 115 7.94 -12.19 -0.28
CA MET A 115 6.66 -11.63 -0.71
C MET A 115 5.44 -12.33 -0.12
N ASN A 116 5.46 -13.66 -0.04
CA ASN A 116 4.36 -14.42 0.57
C ASN A 116 4.21 -14.06 2.05
N THR A 117 5.32 -14.03 2.80
CA THR A 117 5.30 -13.62 4.21
C THR A 117 4.81 -12.17 4.37
N GLY A 118 5.28 -11.24 3.54
CA GLY A 118 4.78 -9.86 3.56
C GLY A 118 3.29 -9.74 3.26
N MET A 119 2.77 -10.55 2.33
CA MET A 119 1.35 -10.58 2.00
C MET A 119 0.50 -11.17 3.15
N GLU A 120 0.98 -12.22 3.81
CA GLU A 120 0.32 -12.79 5.00
C GLU A 120 0.23 -11.76 6.13
N VAL A 121 1.31 -11.03 6.39
CA VAL A 121 1.33 -9.94 7.39
C VAL A 121 0.32 -8.85 7.03
N HIS A 122 0.32 -8.39 5.77
CA HIS A 122 -0.61 -7.38 5.29
C HIS A 122 -2.09 -7.83 5.44
N ASP A 123 -2.39 -9.08 5.11
CA ASP A 123 -3.75 -9.61 5.24
C ASP A 123 -4.21 -9.70 6.69
N ALA A 124 -3.32 -10.12 7.59
CA ALA A 124 -3.57 -10.13 9.02
C ALA A 124 -3.76 -8.72 9.59
N GLN A 125 -2.97 -7.74 9.14
CA GLN A 125 -3.16 -6.34 9.50
C GLN A 125 -4.53 -5.82 9.07
N LEU A 126 -4.99 -6.15 7.86
CA LEU A 126 -6.32 -5.74 7.36
C LEU A 126 -7.49 -6.37 8.11
N ASP A 127 -7.31 -7.56 8.70
CA ASP A 127 -8.37 -8.20 9.49
C ASP A 127 -8.58 -7.53 10.85
N VAL A 128 -7.53 -6.91 11.38
CA VAL A 128 -7.51 -6.31 12.73
C VAL A 128 -7.66 -4.79 12.69
N CYS A 129 -7.16 -4.11 11.65
CA CYS A 129 -7.16 -2.65 11.61
C CYS A 129 -8.58 -2.07 11.52
N THR A 130 -8.73 -0.86 12.05
CA THR A 130 -9.94 -0.06 11.89
C THR A 130 -9.93 0.74 10.58
N ILE A 131 -11.10 1.20 10.14
CA ILE A 131 -11.20 2.04 8.94
C ILE A 131 -10.37 3.32 9.09
N ALA A 132 -10.38 3.96 10.27
CA ALA A 132 -9.63 5.19 10.51
C ALA A 132 -8.10 5.00 10.45
N GLU A 133 -7.60 3.87 10.92
CA GLU A 133 -6.17 3.53 10.84
C GLU A 133 -5.74 3.29 9.40
N LEU A 134 -6.57 2.61 8.61
CA LEU A 134 -6.31 2.42 7.19
C LEU A 134 -6.31 3.75 6.42
N GLU A 135 -7.28 4.63 6.65
CA GLU A 135 -7.29 5.99 6.05
C GLU A 135 -6.04 6.79 6.41
N SER A 136 -5.61 6.68 7.67
CA SER A 136 -4.39 7.34 8.17
C SER A 136 -3.13 6.77 7.49
N ALA A 137 -3.07 5.45 7.28
CA ALA A 137 -1.97 4.79 6.58
C ALA A 137 -1.93 5.19 5.09
N ILE A 138 -3.08 5.26 4.41
CA ILE A 138 -3.18 5.76 3.02
C ILE A 138 -2.64 7.19 2.94
N LYS A 139 -3.03 8.05 3.89
CA LYS A 139 -2.55 9.43 3.95
C LYS A 139 -1.04 9.49 4.16
N TYR A 140 -0.50 8.65 5.04
CA TYR A 140 0.94 8.56 5.27
C TYR A 140 1.70 8.21 3.99
N VAL A 141 1.26 7.18 3.25
CA VAL A 141 1.85 6.79 1.96
C VAL A 141 1.78 7.94 0.95
N TYR A 142 0.62 8.59 0.84
CA TYR A 142 0.44 9.74 -0.07
C TYR A 142 1.39 10.89 0.26
N GLU A 143 1.55 11.22 1.55
CA GLU A 143 2.49 12.24 2.01
C GLU A 143 3.94 11.84 1.73
N ALA A 144 4.31 10.57 1.94
CA ALA A 144 5.65 10.06 1.64
C ALA A 144 6.00 10.20 0.14
N ILE A 145 5.06 9.88 -0.75
CA ILE A 145 5.21 10.05 -2.20
C ILE A 145 5.32 11.55 -2.55
N LYS A 146 4.40 12.37 -2.03
CA LYS A 146 4.36 13.82 -2.29
C LYS A 146 5.67 14.51 -1.85
N HIS A 147 6.23 14.09 -0.72
CA HIS A 147 7.48 14.62 -0.19
C HIS A 147 8.73 13.93 -0.74
N ARG A 148 8.61 13.04 -1.75
CA ARG A 148 9.71 12.33 -2.40
C ARG A 148 10.59 11.52 -1.41
N ARG A 149 9.97 10.98 -0.36
CA ARG A 149 10.64 10.06 0.59
C ARG A 149 10.60 8.61 0.11
N ALA A 150 9.68 8.29 -0.81
CA ALA A 150 9.57 6.98 -1.42
C ALA A 150 10.79 6.65 -2.30
N ARG A 151 11.24 5.40 -2.26
CA ARG A 151 12.40 4.91 -3.04
C ARG A 151 12.03 4.77 -4.52
N PRO A 152 12.64 5.52 -5.45
CA PRO A 152 12.34 5.42 -6.87
C PRO A 152 12.92 4.14 -7.48
N ILE A 153 12.15 3.46 -8.32
CA ILE A 153 12.59 2.26 -9.07
C ILE A 153 13.40 2.67 -10.31
N VAL A 154 12.91 3.66 -11.04
CA VAL A 154 13.62 4.27 -12.18
C VAL A 154 14.27 5.55 -11.69
N GLU A 155 15.58 5.65 -11.85
CA GLU A 155 16.30 6.89 -11.59
C GLU A 155 15.90 7.90 -12.67
N VAL A 156 15.29 9.01 -12.27
CA VAL A 156 15.10 10.15 -13.17
C VAL A 156 16.49 10.72 -13.37
N ALA A 157 17.02 10.63 -14.60
CA ALA A 157 18.28 11.27 -14.95
C ALA A 157 18.22 12.75 -14.49
N ALA A 158 19.18 13.12 -13.65
CA ALA A 158 19.30 14.46 -13.08
C ALA A 158 19.64 15.50 -14.15
#